data_AF-A0A0F7HDN9-F1
#
_entry.id   AF-A0A0F7HDN9-F1
#
_cell.length_a   1.000
_cell.length_b   1.000
_cell.length_c   1.000
_cell.angle_alpha   90.00
_cell.angle_beta   90.00
_cell.angle_gamma   90.00
#
_symmetry.space_group_name_H-M   'P 1'
#
loop_
_entity.id
_entity.type
_entity.pdbx_description
1 polymer ?
#
loop_
_entity_poly.entity_id
_entity_poly.type
_entity_poly.pdbx_seq_one_letter_code
_entity_poly.pdbx_strand_id
1 'polypeptide(L)' 'MHMTLMEYIQLHFNGDIYRYAQFEGVSREQILKWIDNECYVIKGKLVMPVKHSPAESYLR' A
#
# COMPACT_ATOMS: atom_id res chain seq x y z
N MET A 1 7.17 -13.36 -7.09
CA MET A 1 7.81 -12.45 -6.13
C MET A 1 6.76 -11.44 -5.68
N HIS A 2 6.50 -11.37 -4.37
CA HIS A 2 5.76 -10.26 -3.75
C HIS A 2 6.80 -9.39 -3.03
N MET A 3 6.50 -8.11 -2.86
CA MET A 3 7.29 -7.21 -2.04
C MET A 3 6.35 -6.22 -1.36
N THR A 4 6.75 -5.69 -0.23
CA THR A 4 6.02 -4.60 0.42
C THR A 4 5.98 -3.38 -0.50
N LEU A 5 5.00 -2.51 -0.29
CA LEU A 5 4.94 -1.25 -1.02
C LEU A 5 6.23 -0.43 -0.86
N MET A 6 6.82 -0.43 0.34
CA MET A 6 8.06 0.32 0.59
C MET A 6 9.25 -0.26 -0.18
N GLU A 7 9.40 -1.59 -0.22
CA GLU A 7 10.45 -2.23 -1.03
C GLU A 7 10.27 -1.93 -2.52
N TYR A 8 9.03 -1.92 -3.01
CA TYR A 8 8.74 -1.55 -4.39
C TYR A 8 9.12 -0.10 -4.69
N ILE A 9 8.77 0.83 -3.81
CA ILE A 9 9.17 2.25 -3.93
C ILE A 9 10.69 2.39 -3.87
N GLN A 10 11.37 1.62 -3.00
CA GLN A 10 12.82 1.63 -2.90
C GLN A 10 13.49 1.19 -4.20
N LEU A 11 13.00 0.12 -4.82
CA LEU A 11 13.58 -0.46 -6.03
C LEU A 11 13.27 0.33 -7.31
N HIS A 12 12.05 0.87 -7.44
CA HIS A 12 11.60 1.48 -8.70
C HIS A 12 11.61 3.01 -8.67
N PHE A 13 11.58 3.61 -7.48
CA PHE A 13 11.48 5.06 -7.27
C PHE A 13 12.62 5.60 -6.40
N ASN A 14 13.66 4.81 -6.10
CA ASN A 14 14.78 5.19 -5.23
C ASN A 14 14.33 5.63 -3.82
N GLY A 15 13.22 5.10 -3.32
CA GLY A 15 12.65 5.50 -2.04
C GLY A 15 11.85 6.81 -2.09
N ASP A 16 11.67 7.40 -3.28
CA ASP A 16 10.91 8.63 -3.47
C ASP A 16 9.40 8.36 -3.48
N ILE A 17 8.80 8.50 -2.29
CA ILE A 17 7.36 8.37 -2.07
C ILE A 17 6.58 9.42 -2.89
N TYR A 18 7.11 10.63 -3.06
CA TYR A 18 6.42 11.69 -3.78
C TYR A 18 6.31 11.34 -5.27
N ARG A 19 7.40 10.86 -5.86
CA ARG A 19 7.42 10.39 -7.25
C ARG A 19 6.48 9.20 -7.47
N TYR A 20 6.41 8.28 -6.51
CA TYR A 20 5.45 7.19 -6.58
C TYR A 20 3.98 7.67 -6.47
N ALA A 21 3.71 8.61 -5.57
CA ALA A 21 2.38 9.22 -5.44
C ALA A 21 1.92 9.89 -6.75
N GLN A 22 2.83 10.61 -7.43
CA GLN A 22 2.55 11.20 -8.74
C GLN A 22 2.28 10.15 -9.82
N PHE A 23 3.02 9.03 -9.81
CA PHE A 23 2.81 7.93 -10.75
C PHE A 23 1.44 7.25 -10.57
N GLU A 24 1.02 7.02 -9.32
CA GLU A 24 -0.30 6.45 -9.01
C GLU A 24 -1.45 7.48 -9.12
N GLY A 25 -1.14 8.77 -9.25
CA GLY A 25 -2.13 9.85 -9.31
C GLY A 25 -2.86 10.09 -7.98
N VAL A 26 -2.21 9.79 -6.85
CA VAL A 26 -2.78 9.94 -5.50
C VAL A 26 -1.94 10.87 -4.62
N SER A 27 -2.46 11.24 -3.45
CA SER A 27 -1.70 12.04 -2.49
C SER A 27 -0.63 11.21 -1.77
N ARG A 28 0.43 11.87 -1.30
CA ARG A 28 1.46 11.24 -0.46
C ARG A 28 0.85 10.58 0.79
N GLU A 29 -0.15 11.22 1.39
CA GLU A 29 -0.88 10.69 2.55
C GLU A 29 -1.54 9.35 2.24
N GLN A 30 -2.08 9.17 1.03
CA GLN A 30 -2.64 7.91 0.60
C GLN A 30 -1.57 6.81 0.50
N ILE A 31 -0.38 7.14 0.00
CA ILE A 31 0.75 6.20 -0.03
C ILE A 31 1.18 5.81 1.38
N LEU A 32 1.30 6.77 2.30
CA LEU A 32 1.64 6.49 3.69
C LEU A 32 0.61 5.58 4.37
N LYS A 33 -0.69 5.80 4.11
CA LYS A 33 -1.76 4.90 4.55
C LYS A 33 -1.62 3.49 3.97
N TRP A 34 -1.21 3.35 2.71
CA TRP A 34 -0.98 2.03 2.13
C TRP A 34 0.22 1.32 2.75
N ILE A 35 1.30 2.04 3.03
CA ILE A 35 2.47 1.50 3.75
C ILE A 35 2.05 1.05 5.17
N ASP A 36 1.30 1.88 5.89
CA ASP A 36 0.81 1.59 7.25
C ASP A 36 -0.19 0.42 7.29
N ASN A 37 -0.99 0.26 6.24
CA ASN A 37 -1.86 -0.90 6.07
C ASN A 37 -1.15 -2.12 5.48
N GLU A 38 0.18 -2.14 5.46
CA GLU A 38 1.00 -3.26 5.00
C GLU A 38 0.62 -3.72 3.58
N CYS A 39 0.39 -2.77 2.67
CA CYS A 39 0.08 -3.09 1.27
C CYS A 39 1.30 -3.71 0.57
N TYR A 40 1.02 -4.59 -0.39
CA TYR A 40 2.02 -5.31 -1.17
C TYR A 40 1.89 -5.00 -2.65
N VAL A 41 2.98 -5.20 -3.40
CA VAL A 41 2.96 -5.19 -4.86
C VAL A 41 3.17 -6.61 -5.39
N ILE A 42 2.22 -7.08 -6.18
CA ILE A 42 2.24 -8.40 -6.80
C ILE A 42 2.14 -8.23 -8.31
N LYS A 43 3.20 -8.62 -9.04
CA LYS A 43 3.29 -8.46 -10.51
C LYS A 43 3.03 -7.01 -10.96
N GLY A 44 3.53 -6.03 -10.22
CA GLY A 44 3.36 -4.60 -10.49
C GLY A 44 1.99 -4.03 -10.13
N LYS A 45 1.10 -4.80 -9.51
CA LYS A 45 -0.21 -4.33 -9.03
C LYS A 45 -0.20 -4.16 -7.52
N LEU A 46 -0.68 -3.02 -7.04
CA LEU A 46 -0.91 -2.78 -5.63
C LEU A 46 -2.05 -3.68 -5.13
N VAL A 47 -1.79 -4.38 -4.04
CA VAL A 47 -2.75 -5.24 -3.35
C VAL A 47 -2.83 -4.79 -1.91
N MET A 48 -4.04 -4.40 -1.48
CA MET A 48 -4.31 -4.13 -0.09
C MET A 48 -4.68 -5.45 0.60
N PRO A 49 -4.05 -5.80 1.74
CA PRO A 49 -4.55 -6.90 2.53
C PRO A 49 -5.95 -6.54 3.01
N VAL A 50 -6.91 -7.43 2.76
CA VAL A 50 -8.23 -7.32 3.39
C VAL A 50 -7.98 -7.57 4.87
N LYS A 51 -7.90 -6.51 5.67
CA LYS A 51 -8.05 -6.66 7.13
C LYS A 51 -9.40 -7.32 7.31
N HIS A 52 -9.41 -8.59 7.68
CA HIS A 52 -10.59 -9.21 8.25
C HIS A 52 -10.90 -8.41 9.51
N SER A 53 -11.69 -7.34 9.36
CA SER A 53 -12.40 -6.73 10.47
C SER A 53 -13.14 -7.90 11.13
N PRO A 54 -12.99 -8.14 12.44
CA PRO A 54 -13.80 -9.17 13.07
C PRO A 54 -15.25 -8.80 12.77
N ALA A 55 -15.96 -9.68 12.05
CA ALA A 55 -17.35 -9.48 11.66
C ALA A 55 -18.31 -9.64 12.86
N GLU A 56 -17.84 -9.38 14.09
CA GLU A 56 -18.57 -9.61 15.32
C GLU A 56 -18.51 -8.36 16.20
N SER A 57 -19.49 -7.47 16.00
CA SER A 57 -20.21 -6.78 17.08
C SER A 57 -21.34 -5.90 16.51
N TYR A 58 -22.22 -6.49 15.71
CA TYR A 58 -23.60 -5.98 15.49
C TYR A 58 -24.62 -6.97 16.06
N LEU A 59 -24.40 -7.38 17.31
CA LEU A 59 -25.43 -7.94 18.18
C LEU A 59 -25.36 -7.20 19.52
N ARG A 60 -25.94 -6.00 19.56
CA ARG A 60 -26.52 -5.41 20.76
C ARG A 60 -27.69 -4.52 20.39
#